data_AF-A0A349ECR8-F1
#
_entry.id   AF-A0A349ECR8-F1
#
_cell.length_a   1.000
_cell.length_b   1.000
_cell.length_c   1.000
_cell.angle_alpha   90.00
_cell.angle_beta   90.00
_cell.angle_gamma   90.00
#
_symmetry.space_group_name_H-M   'P 1'
#
loop_
_entity.id
_entity.type
_entity.pdbx_description
1 polymer ?
#
loop_
_entity_poly.entity_id
_entity_poly.type
_entity_poly.pdbx_seq_one_letter_code
_entity_poly.pdbx_strand_id
1 'polypeptide(L)'
;MAWAALNHRQWLLLIWLLPLLGVGWTVVQAPDWREPHHITLMLEPGQRMTLGSEALAAPQADSEHIQVRRETNGDWRLINLSPNKQVLWQPAGERQYRTIRQWSLTADATFAVGASPLQAATVEPGRLILASEGRHWEYDGFRLSLAGQPLPECYDNWRTAFRERLSDWFGLRRWLQRPLRLGGGVYCADRLGVADAPVDVAVIAPVASGFVLRSGMAIGQANRPPVMVAAQTPKAEALALRPVPLAVGDSLIIGRTAYRVTRTTPVLELTVLTRAQRWLADLERPAALPGVAVEWQAMAWLWPPSRVDWAWPMGLGLAGLGVGLVVLRWDRWTAVALGLAGVSLGLYVNRSVLPLVWFGLLAWSVMGVWLLTVRSCWSQRLLAALALLLGVGLIAGLQLAVGAGESGWSRYGGGNAALAGALGWLAWAGWRERRLFSAWLNAERQRWELRLLGGAALGLLILQILFGDETGWAGFQPFELVQWALTMAAAYALAPLARRRAPVWGSWLWRLRALIP
;
A
#
# COMPACT_ATOMS: atom_id res chain seq x y z
N MET A 1 -50.10 24.74 -13.28
CA MET A 1 -48.76 24.26 -12.87
C MET A 1 -47.94 23.99 -14.12
N ALA A 2 -47.16 24.97 -14.55
CA ALA A 2 -46.34 24.88 -15.76
C ALA A 2 -45.04 24.15 -15.44
N TRP A 3 -44.99 22.83 -15.71
CA TRP A 3 -43.71 22.16 -15.93
C TRP A 3 -43.18 22.63 -17.29
N ALA A 4 -42.58 23.82 -17.30
CA ALA A 4 -41.83 24.31 -18.46
C ALA A 4 -40.78 23.24 -18.80
N ALA A 5 -40.77 22.79 -20.05
CA ALA A 5 -39.83 21.78 -20.53
C ALA A 5 -38.40 22.27 -20.32
N LEU A 6 -37.76 21.79 -19.25
CA LEU A 6 -36.34 21.99 -18.97
C LEU A 6 -35.56 21.65 -20.25
N ASN A 7 -34.74 22.60 -20.71
CA ASN A 7 -33.88 22.39 -21.87
C ASN A 7 -32.97 21.18 -21.60
N HIS A 8 -32.71 20.34 -22.60
CA HIS A 8 -31.88 19.13 -22.47
C HIS A 8 -30.53 19.37 -21.76
N ARG A 9 -29.93 20.56 -21.93
CA ARG A 9 -28.72 20.96 -21.20
C ARG A 9 -28.94 21.20 -19.70
N GLN A 10 -30.10 21.74 -19.32
CA GLN A 10 -30.46 21.93 -17.91
C GLN A 10 -30.64 20.56 -17.23
N TRP A 11 -31.22 19.57 -17.91
CA TRP A 11 -31.29 18.20 -17.41
C TRP A 11 -29.91 17.57 -17.16
N LEU A 12 -28.97 17.73 -18.10
CA LEU A 12 -27.60 17.23 -17.93
C LEU A 12 -26.89 17.92 -16.77
N LEU A 13 -27.11 19.22 -16.58
CA LEU A 13 -26.58 19.96 -15.43
C LEU A 13 -27.18 19.45 -14.11
N LEU A 14 -28.48 19.19 -14.05
CA LEU A 14 -29.12 18.62 -12.86
C LEU A 14 -28.54 17.24 -12.52
N ILE A 15 -28.39 16.37 -13.53
CA ILE A 15 -27.74 15.06 -13.37
C ILE A 15 -26.30 15.22 -12.84
N TRP A 16 -25.57 16.21 -13.35
CA TRP A 16 -24.23 16.51 -12.89
C TRP A 16 -24.18 17.16 -11.48
N LEU A 17 -25.25 17.80 -11.02
CA LEU A 17 -25.31 18.37 -9.67
C LEU A 17 -25.69 17.34 -8.61
N LEU A 18 -26.45 16.28 -8.98
CA LEU A 18 -26.94 15.28 -8.02
C LEU A 18 -25.81 14.67 -7.17
N PRO A 19 -24.66 14.23 -7.72
CA PRO A 19 -23.60 13.69 -6.88
C PRO A 19 -22.89 14.73 -6.00
N LEU A 20 -22.82 15.99 -6.42
CA LEU A 20 -22.30 17.08 -5.57
C LEU A 20 -23.22 17.33 -4.37
N LEU A 21 -24.53 17.28 -4.59
CA LEU A 21 -25.51 17.35 -3.49
C LEU A 21 -25.38 16.13 -2.57
N GLY A 22 -25.18 14.94 -3.11
CA GLY A 22 -24.95 13.73 -2.30
C GLY A 22 -23.64 13.79 -1.49
N VAL A 23 -22.57 14.36 -2.05
CA VAL A 23 -21.32 14.64 -1.31
C VAL A 23 -21.58 15.66 -0.20
N GLY A 24 -22.21 16.80 -0.51
CA GLY A 24 -22.54 17.82 0.48
C GLY A 24 -23.41 17.28 1.61
N TRP A 25 -24.44 16.49 1.27
CA TRP A 25 -25.28 15.79 2.24
C TRP A 25 -24.46 14.83 3.11
N THR A 26 -23.56 14.05 2.51
CA THR A 26 -22.71 13.10 3.26
C THR A 26 -21.75 13.82 4.22
N VAL A 27 -21.20 14.96 3.83
CA VAL A 27 -20.35 15.79 4.70
C VAL A 27 -21.17 16.37 5.86
N VAL A 28 -22.38 16.84 5.60
CA VAL A 28 -23.28 17.38 6.64
C VAL A 28 -23.77 16.30 7.61
N GLN A 29 -24.03 15.10 7.12
CA GLN A 29 -24.47 13.95 7.93
C GLN A 29 -23.30 13.14 8.51
N ALA A 30 -22.08 13.60 8.31
CA ALA A 30 -20.92 12.92 8.84
C ALA A 30 -20.95 12.94 10.38
N PRO A 31 -20.65 11.81 11.05
CA PRO A 31 -20.47 11.84 12.49
C PRO A 31 -19.33 12.81 12.87
N ASP A 32 -19.43 13.46 14.03
CA ASP A 32 -18.38 14.34 14.54
C ASP A 32 -17.18 13.52 15.04
N TRP A 33 -16.42 13.00 14.07
CA TRP A 33 -15.26 12.17 14.33
C TRP A 33 -14.08 12.99 14.82
N ARG A 34 -13.49 12.48 15.90
CA ARG A 34 -12.19 12.88 16.41
C ARG A 34 -11.15 11.84 16.02
N GLU A 35 -10.08 12.30 15.42
CA GLU A 35 -8.91 11.50 15.04
C GLU A 35 -7.74 11.80 15.98
N PRO A 36 -6.99 10.79 16.44
CA PRO A 36 -5.80 11.02 17.23
C PRO A 36 -4.73 11.63 16.32
N HIS A 37 -4.12 12.73 16.75
CA HIS A 37 -3.08 13.43 15.99
C HIS A 37 -1.70 13.21 16.59
N HIS A 38 -1.57 13.43 17.90
CA HIS A 38 -0.33 13.22 18.65
C HIS A 38 -0.58 12.30 19.84
N ILE A 39 0.33 11.37 20.08
CA ILE A 39 0.38 10.53 21.27
C ILE A 39 1.68 10.87 21.99
N THR A 40 1.56 11.40 23.20
CA THR A 40 2.69 11.77 24.05
C THR A 40 2.83 10.76 25.17
N LEU A 41 4.05 10.24 25.35
CA LEU A 41 4.41 9.28 26.37
C LEU A 41 5.36 9.94 27.37
N MET A 42 4.93 9.96 28.62
CA MET A 42 5.66 10.53 29.75
C MET A 42 6.16 9.39 30.63
N LEU A 43 7.46 9.11 30.55
CA LEU A 43 8.16 8.13 31.40
C LEU A 43 9.37 8.79 32.04
N GLU A 44 9.62 8.47 33.30
CA GLU A 44 10.89 8.80 33.95
C GLU A 44 12.02 7.88 33.44
N PRO A 45 13.29 8.34 33.48
CA PRO A 45 14.43 7.48 33.12
C PRO A 45 14.43 6.18 33.93
N GLY A 46 14.60 5.04 33.25
CA GLY A 46 14.51 3.70 33.82
C GLY A 46 13.11 3.07 33.83
N GLN A 47 12.05 3.84 33.54
CA GLN A 47 10.69 3.31 33.49
C GLN A 47 10.34 2.66 32.15
N ARG A 48 9.36 1.76 32.20
CA ARG A 48 8.79 1.05 31.05
C ARG A 48 7.26 1.09 31.08
N MET A 49 6.64 1.05 29.93
CA MET A 49 5.19 1.04 29.76
C MET A 49 4.79 0.14 28.59
N THR A 50 3.78 -0.67 28.81
CA THR A 50 3.17 -1.51 27.77
C THR A 50 2.02 -0.75 27.12
N LEU A 51 1.99 -0.74 25.79
CA LEU A 51 0.98 -0.06 25.00
C LEU A 51 0.27 -1.06 24.09
N GLY A 52 -1.05 -0.91 24.01
CA GLY A 52 -1.94 -1.75 23.23
C GLY A 52 -2.78 -0.97 22.23
N SER A 53 -3.80 -1.66 21.70
CA SER A 53 -4.78 -1.10 20.76
C SER A 53 -5.44 0.19 21.25
N GLU A 54 -5.87 0.26 22.50
CA GLU A 54 -6.52 1.44 23.06
C GLU A 54 -5.55 2.61 23.22
N ALA A 55 -4.42 2.40 23.88
CA ALA A 55 -3.42 3.43 24.15
C ALA A 55 -2.82 4.05 22.88
N LEU A 56 -2.69 3.23 21.83
CA LEU A 56 -2.14 3.63 20.54
C LEU A 56 -3.21 4.12 19.56
N ALA A 57 -4.50 3.99 19.91
CA ALA A 57 -5.61 4.13 18.97
C ALA A 57 -5.41 3.27 17.70
N ALA A 58 -4.84 2.07 17.86
CA ALA A 58 -4.55 1.12 16.80
C ALA A 58 -5.54 -0.06 16.84
N PRO A 59 -6.64 -0.05 16.06
CA PRO A 59 -7.72 -1.03 16.23
C PRO A 59 -7.28 -2.47 15.93
N GLN A 60 -6.24 -2.66 15.10
CA GLN A 60 -5.72 -3.98 14.78
C GLN A 60 -4.45 -4.34 15.55
N ALA A 61 -4.04 -3.53 16.54
CA ALA A 61 -3.01 -3.95 17.49
C ALA A 61 -3.60 -4.98 18.48
N ASP A 62 -2.74 -5.53 19.34
CA ASP A 62 -3.18 -6.39 20.44
C ASP A 62 -3.38 -5.51 21.69
N SER A 63 -4.05 -6.03 22.71
CA SER A 63 -4.18 -5.33 24.00
C SER A 63 -2.83 -5.05 24.66
N GLU A 64 -1.84 -5.91 24.40
CA GLU A 64 -0.43 -5.69 24.75
C GLU A 64 0.41 -5.91 23.50
N HIS A 65 0.73 -4.84 22.77
CA HIS A 65 1.39 -4.97 21.48
C HIS A 65 2.87 -4.58 21.55
N ILE A 66 3.18 -3.47 22.20
CA ILE A 66 4.56 -2.98 22.34
C ILE A 66 4.88 -2.65 23.79
N GLN A 67 6.16 -2.67 24.12
CA GLN A 67 6.69 -2.07 25.33
C GLN A 67 7.65 -0.95 24.95
N VAL A 68 7.43 0.21 25.52
CA VAL A 68 8.31 1.37 25.41
C VAL A 68 9.07 1.52 26.72
N ARG A 69 10.37 1.75 26.65
CA ARG A 69 11.24 2.01 27.80
C ARG A 69 12.02 3.29 27.58
N ARG A 70 12.12 4.11 28.63
CA ARG A 70 13.07 5.20 28.71
C ARG A 70 14.28 4.70 29.49
N GLU A 71 15.43 4.64 28.86
CA GLU A 71 16.69 4.21 29.48
C GLU A 71 17.17 5.23 30.51
N THR A 72 18.10 4.83 31.38
CA THR A 72 18.69 5.72 32.40
C THR A 72 19.49 6.87 31.79
N ASN A 73 20.01 6.70 30.58
CA ASN A 73 20.65 7.76 29.81
C ASN A 73 19.66 8.70 29.09
N GLY A 74 18.35 8.44 29.20
CA GLY A 74 17.28 9.23 28.59
C GLY A 74 16.84 8.75 27.20
N ASP A 75 17.51 7.76 26.60
CA ASP A 75 17.15 7.21 25.29
C ASP A 75 15.84 6.43 25.33
N TRP A 76 15.13 6.42 24.21
CA TRP A 76 13.90 5.64 24.08
C TRP A 76 14.14 4.35 23.33
N ARG A 77 13.59 3.26 23.84
CA ARG A 77 13.61 1.95 23.20
C ARG A 77 12.22 1.35 23.09
N LEU A 78 12.00 0.60 22.01
CA LEU A 78 10.74 -0.07 21.74
C LEU A 78 10.97 -1.58 21.53
N ILE A 79 10.12 -2.38 22.15
CA ILE A 79 10.10 -3.84 22.06
C ILE A 79 8.74 -4.26 21.53
N ASN A 80 8.70 -5.20 20.59
CA ASN A 80 7.46 -5.84 20.16
C ASN A 80 7.10 -6.95 21.14
N LEU A 81 5.94 -6.87 21.80
CA LEU A 81 5.41 -7.90 22.69
C LEU A 81 4.42 -8.84 21.98
N SER A 82 3.75 -8.38 20.92
CA SER A 82 2.74 -9.19 20.22
C SER A 82 3.33 -10.49 19.69
N PRO A 83 2.76 -11.66 19.99
CA PRO A 83 3.27 -12.94 19.50
C PRO A 83 3.08 -13.09 17.99
N ASN A 84 1.92 -12.66 17.49
CA ASN A 84 1.48 -12.96 16.12
C ASN A 84 1.57 -11.76 15.17
N LYS A 85 1.67 -10.54 15.70
CA LYS A 85 1.71 -9.32 14.89
C LYS A 85 3.09 -8.69 14.93
N GLN A 86 3.54 -8.23 13.76
CA GLN A 86 4.83 -7.61 13.60
C GLN A 86 4.72 -6.10 13.77
N VAL A 87 5.77 -5.50 14.33
CA VAL A 87 5.99 -4.07 14.28
C VAL A 87 7.02 -3.78 13.22
N LEU A 88 6.67 -2.91 12.28
CA LEU A 88 7.59 -2.42 11.27
C LEU A 88 8.18 -1.10 11.73
N TRP A 89 9.48 -0.95 11.55
CA TRP A 89 10.25 0.23 11.90
C TRP A 89 11.11 0.64 10.71
N GLN A 90 11.03 1.92 10.37
CA GLN A 90 11.86 2.57 9.37
C GLN A 90 12.63 3.68 10.09
N PRO A 91 13.96 3.52 10.27
CA PRO A 91 14.78 4.58 10.83
C PRO A 91 14.77 5.84 9.97
N ALA A 92 14.95 6.99 10.61
CA ALA A 92 15.10 8.26 9.92
C ALA A 92 16.20 8.19 8.85
N GLY A 93 15.87 8.56 7.62
CA GLY A 93 16.80 8.56 6.47
C GLY A 93 16.94 7.22 5.75
N GLU A 94 16.46 6.11 6.31
CA GLU A 94 16.38 4.83 5.58
C GLU A 94 15.11 4.81 4.70
N ARG A 95 15.16 4.12 3.55
CA ARG A 95 14.01 4.02 2.62
C ARG A 95 13.09 2.83 2.87
N GLN A 96 13.51 1.87 3.69
CA GLN A 96 12.83 0.58 3.83
C GLN A 96 12.40 0.34 5.27
N TYR A 97 11.20 -0.20 5.43
CA TYR A 97 10.76 -0.76 6.69
C TYR A 97 11.47 -2.08 6.96
N ARG A 98 11.88 -2.28 8.21
CA ARG A 98 12.36 -3.56 8.74
C ARG A 98 11.49 -4.00 9.91
N THR A 99 11.37 -5.30 10.13
CA THR A 99 10.68 -5.80 11.32
C THR A 99 11.57 -5.61 12.55
N ILE A 100 10.99 -5.23 13.68
CA ILE A 100 11.77 -4.97 14.92
C ILE A 100 12.49 -6.23 15.43
N ARG A 101 11.89 -7.41 15.21
CA ARG A 101 12.47 -8.73 15.54
C ARG A 101 13.41 -9.27 14.45
N GLN A 102 14.05 -8.37 13.72
CA GLN A 102 15.07 -8.70 12.74
C GLN A 102 16.45 -8.34 13.30
N TRP A 103 17.41 -9.22 13.11
CA TRP A 103 18.81 -8.97 13.42
C TRP A 103 19.66 -9.17 12.19
N SER A 104 20.40 -8.12 11.80
CA SER A 104 21.32 -8.20 10.67
C SER A 104 22.50 -9.08 11.03
N LEU A 105 22.77 -10.08 10.21
CA LEU A 105 23.97 -10.91 10.38
C LEU A 105 25.18 -10.13 9.89
N THR A 106 26.24 -10.13 10.69
CA THR A 106 27.56 -9.62 10.32
C THR A 106 28.56 -10.77 10.33
N ALA A 107 29.74 -10.56 9.75
CA ALA A 107 30.85 -11.50 9.98
C ALA A 107 31.07 -11.65 11.50
N ASP A 108 31.35 -12.88 11.91
CA ASP A 108 31.54 -13.32 13.30
C ASP A 108 30.30 -13.20 14.20
N ALA A 109 29.13 -12.92 13.63
CA ALA A 109 27.89 -12.88 14.39
C ALA A 109 27.53 -14.26 14.93
N THR A 110 27.44 -14.39 16.25
CA THR A 110 27.02 -15.62 16.93
C THR A 110 25.54 -15.53 17.32
N PHE A 111 24.79 -16.60 17.08
CA PHE A 111 23.40 -16.74 17.52
C PHE A 111 23.13 -18.19 17.91
N ALA A 112 22.10 -18.44 18.71
CA ALA A 112 21.72 -19.78 19.10
C ALA A 112 20.24 -20.02 18.81
N VAL A 113 19.93 -21.22 18.35
CA VAL A 113 18.56 -21.71 18.17
C VAL A 113 18.40 -22.87 19.14
N GLY A 114 17.71 -22.63 20.27
CA GLY A 114 17.73 -23.56 21.39
C GLY A 114 19.12 -23.69 22.00
N ALA A 115 19.58 -24.93 22.19
CA ALA A 115 20.90 -25.20 22.75
C ALA A 115 22.05 -25.13 21.72
N SER A 116 21.73 -25.07 20.42
CA SER A 116 22.72 -25.14 19.35
C SER A 116 23.25 -23.75 18.98
N PRO A 117 24.53 -23.42 19.25
CA PRO A 117 25.15 -22.18 18.78
C PRO A 117 25.53 -22.29 17.31
N LEU A 118 25.33 -21.21 16.56
CA LEU A 118 25.77 -21.02 15.19
C LEU A 118 26.56 -19.71 15.09
N GLN A 119 27.60 -19.71 14.27
CA GLN A 119 28.41 -18.55 13.96
C GLN A 119 28.29 -18.24 12.46
N ALA A 120 28.05 -16.98 12.11
CA ALA A 120 28.15 -16.50 10.75
C ALA A 120 29.61 -16.15 10.44
N ALA A 121 30.39 -17.12 9.97
CA ALA A 121 31.81 -16.94 9.66
C ALA A 121 32.05 -15.92 8.53
N THR A 122 31.13 -15.85 7.55
CA THR A 122 31.21 -14.89 6.45
C THR A 122 29.82 -14.42 6.06
N VAL A 123 29.65 -13.12 5.86
CA VAL A 123 28.39 -12.53 5.40
C VAL A 123 28.68 -11.52 4.30
N GLU A 124 28.33 -11.88 3.07
CA GLU A 124 28.43 -11.04 1.88
C GLU A 124 27.07 -10.98 1.16
N PRO A 125 26.83 -10.00 0.29
CA PRO A 125 25.64 -9.99 -0.56
C PRO A 125 25.55 -11.26 -1.42
N GLY A 126 24.61 -12.15 -1.08
CA GLY A 126 24.40 -13.41 -1.81
C GLY A 126 25.32 -14.56 -1.40
N ARG A 127 26.08 -14.44 -0.30
CA ARG A 127 26.88 -15.53 0.26
C ARG A 127 26.96 -15.45 1.78
N LEU A 128 26.57 -16.53 2.45
CA LEU A 128 26.57 -16.68 3.90
C LEU A 128 27.23 -18.01 4.24
N ILE A 129 28.25 -17.98 5.09
CA ILE A 129 28.88 -19.19 5.64
C ILE A 129 28.51 -19.30 7.12
N LEU A 130 27.79 -20.36 7.46
CA LEU A 130 27.44 -20.71 8.83
C LEU A 130 28.37 -21.81 9.33
N ALA A 131 28.83 -21.69 10.58
CA ALA A 131 29.65 -22.68 11.26
C ALA A 131 28.99 -23.11 12.57
N SER A 132 29.00 -24.41 12.85
CA SER A 132 28.57 -24.99 14.12
C SER A 132 29.21 -26.38 14.28
N GLU A 133 29.75 -26.68 15.45
CA GLU A 133 30.30 -28.00 15.80
C GLU A 133 31.27 -28.59 14.74
N GLY A 134 32.10 -27.74 14.12
CA GLY A 134 33.07 -28.13 13.09
C GLY A 134 32.49 -28.34 11.69
N ARG A 135 31.18 -28.18 11.50
CA ARG A 135 30.52 -28.19 10.19
C ARG A 135 30.41 -26.78 9.63
N HIS A 136 30.53 -26.67 8.31
CA HIS A 136 30.39 -25.42 7.57
C HIS A 136 29.31 -25.59 6.51
N TRP A 137 28.31 -24.72 6.55
CA TRP A 137 27.27 -24.62 5.54
C TRP A 137 27.42 -23.33 4.77
N GLU A 138 27.38 -23.42 3.46
CA GLU A 138 27.41 -22.25 2.59
C GLU A 138 26.03 -22.06 1.94
N TYR A 139 25.48 -20.87 2.14
CA TYR A 139 24.17 -20.46 1.71
C TYR A 139 24.24 -19.22 0.82
N ASP A 140 23.73 -19.32 -0.41
CA ASP A 140 23.83 -18.23 -1.39
C ASP A 140 22.53 -17.42 -1.58
N GLY A 141 21.57 -17.58 -0.67
CA GLY A 141 20.22 -17.06 -0.81
C GLY A 141 19.30 -17.92 -1.67
N PHE A 142 19.84 -18.97 -2.31
CA PHE A 142 19.08 -19.92 -3.11
C PHE A 142 19.42 -21.38 -2.77
N ARG A 143 20.67 -21.80 -2.66
CA ARG A 143 21.06 -23.18 -2.31
C ARG A 143 21.80 -23.20 -0.98
N LEU A 144 21.57 -24.26 -0.22
CA LEU A 144 22.36 -24.63 0.94
C LEU A 144 23.31 -25.76 0.54
N SER A 145 24.59 -25.61 0.85
CA SER A 145 25.61 -26.63 0.63
C SER A 145 26.31 -26.97 1.93
N LEU A 146 26.74 -28.23 2.07
CA LEU A 146 27.51 -28.72 3.20
C LEU A 146 28.84 -29.25 2.65
N ALA A 147 29.96 -28.70 3.14
CA ALA A 147 31.30 -29.06 2.67
C ALA A 147 31.46 -29.01 1.13
N GLY A 148 30.85 -28.00 0.49
CA GLY A 148 30.92 -27.78 -0.97
C GLY A 148 29.94 -28.61 -1.81
N GLN A 149 29.20 -29.56 -1.21
CA GLN A 149 28.15 -30.29 -1.93
C GLN A 149 26.77 -29.66 -1.69
N PRO A 150 26.01 -29.33 -2.76
CA PRO A 150 24.66 -28.80 -2.61
C PRO A 150 23.74 -29.86 -1.99
N LEU A 151 22.95 -29.45 -1.01
CA LEU A 151 21.95 -30.32 -0.39
C LEU A 151 20.74 -30.50 -1.33
N PRO A 152 20.06 -31.66 -1.27
CA PRO A 152 18.88 -31.91 -2.10
C PRO A 152 17.72 -31.01 -1.70
N GLU A 153 16.76 -30.87 -2.60
CA GLU A 153 15.54 -30.11 -2.37
C GLU A 153 14.63 -30.82 -1.35
N CYS A 154 14.00 -30.06 -0.45
CA CYS A 154 13.16 -30.66 0.60
C CYS A 154 11.91 -31.34 0.03
N TYR A 155 11.44 -30.84 -1.12
CA TYR A 155 10.34 -31.43 -1.88
C TYR A 155 10.72 -31.42 -3.36
N ASP A 156 10.87 -32.61 -3.93
CA ASP A 156 11.07 -32.75 -5.36
C ASP A 156 9.74 -32.57 -6.08
N ASN A 157 9.58 -31.45 -6.80
CA ASN A 157 8.39 -31.16 -7.57
C ASN A 157 8.71 -30.30 -8.80
N TRP A 158 7.76 -30.23 -9.74
CA TRP A 158 7.92 -29.47 -10.97
C TRP A 158 8.20 -27.97 -10.76
N ARG A 159 7.77 -27.38 -9.62
CA ARG A 159 8.02 -25.97 -9.30
C ARG A 159 9.50 -25.73 -9.00
N THR A 160 10.16 -26.72 -8.41
CA THR A 160 11.60 -26.69 -8.11
C THR A 160 12.41 -26.65 -9.40
N ALA A 161 12.14 -27.56 -10.34
CA ALA A 161 12.78 -27.58 -11.66
C ALA A 161 12.48 -26.30 -12.47
N PHE A 162 11.25 -25.77 -12.40
CA PHE A 162 10.89 -24.51 -13.04
C PHE A 162 11.65 -23.31 -12.46
N ARG A 163 11.83 -23.30 -11.14
CA ARG A 163 12.52 -22.22 -10.43
C ARG A 163 14.02 -22.21 -10.74
N GLU A 164 14.67 -23.37 -10.75
CA GLU A 164 16.08 -23.48 -11.16
C GLU A 164 16.29 -23.01 -12.59
N ARG A 165 15.38 -23.40 -13.50
CA ARG A 165 15.43 -22.94 -14.90
C ARG A 165 15.28 -21.43 -15.04
N LEU A 166 14.51 -20.80 -14.16
CA LEU A 166 14.33 -19.35 -14.12
C LEU A 166 15.47 -18.62 -13.40
N SER A 167 16.16 -19.25 -12.43
CA SER A 167 17.27 -18.60 -11.71
C SER A 167 18.45 -18.31 -12.63
N ASP A 168 18.63 -19.13 -13.67
CA ASP A 168 19.67 -18.96 -14.68
C ASP A 168 19.30 -17.88 -15.73
N TRP A 169 18.06 -17.39 -15.72
CA TRP A 169 17.56 -16.41 -16.69
C TRP A 169 17.75 -14.97 -16.16
N PHE A 170 18.57 -14.17 -16.85
CA PHE A 170 18.72 -12.70 -16.72
C PHE A 170 18.54 -12.12 -15.30
N GLY A 171 19.37 -12.51 -14.34
CA GLY A 171 19.42 -11.86 -13.02
C GLY A 171 18.16 -12.03 -12.16
N LEU A 172 17.23 -12.91 -12.55
CA LEU A 172 16.03 -13.25 -11.79
C LEU A 172 16.34 -13.95 -10.47
N ARG A 173 17.57 -14.46 -10.29
CA ARG A 173 18.05 -15.10 -9.06
C ARG A 173 17.78 -14.27 -7.81
N ARG A 174 17.97 -12.94 -7.86
CA ARG A 174 17.69 -12.04 -6.71
C ARG A 174 16.22 -12.05 -6.29
N TRP A 175 15.33 -12.30 -7.24
CA TRP A 175 13.88 -12.31 -7.04
C TRP A 175 13.34 -13.70 -6.68
N LEU A 176 14.11 -14.75 -6.93
CA LEU A 176 13.81 -16.15 -6.60
C LEU A 176 14.50 -16.62 -5.33
N GLN A 177 15.12 -15.69 -4.60
CA GLN A 177 15.74 -15.95 -3.31
C GLN A 177 14.73 -16.56 -2.34
N ARG A 178 15.18 -17.55 -1.57
CA ARG A 178 14.38 -18.17 -0.52
C ARG A 178 14.94 -17.82 0.85
N PRO A 179 14.10 -17.84 1.89
CA PRO A 179 14.62 -17.81 3.25
C PRO A 179 15.12 -19.20 3.65
N LEU A 180 16.28 -19.27 4.31
CA LEU A 180 16.78 -20.48 4.94
C LEU A 180 16.09 -20.67 6.29
N ARG A 181 15.38 -21.77 6.48
CA ARG A 181 14.68 -22.06 7.73
C ARG A 181 15.54 -22.92 8.64
N LEU A 182 15.52 -22.61 9.93
CA LEU A 182 16.33 -23.28 10.94
C LEU A 182 15.41 -24.07 11.89
N GLY A 183 15.79 -25.33 12.14
CA GLY A 183 15.10 -26.22 13.08
C GLY A 183 14.58 -27.50 12.43
N GLY A 184 14.17 -28.45 13.28
CA GLY A 184 13.87 -29.82 12.88
C GLY A 184 15.13 -30.66 12.62
N GLY A 185 14.94 -31.91 12.18
CA GLY A 185 16.05 -32.86 11.96
C GLY A 185 16.50 -33.04 10.51
N VAL A 186 16.00 -32.24 9.57
CA VAL A 186 16.24 -32.46 8.13
C VAL A 186 17.16 -31.38 7.57
N TYR A 187 18.15 -31.80 6.78
CA TYR A 187 19.04 -30.94 5.99
C TYR A 187 18.63 -31.00 4.53
N CYS A 188 18.20 -29.87 3.98
CA CYS A 188 17.84 -29.76 2.57
C CYS A 188 18.01 -28.31 2.11
N ALA A 189 17.78 -28.06 0.83
CA ALA A 189 18.26 -26.85 0.17
C ALA A 189 17.69 -25.51 0.72
N ASP A 190 16.58 -25.53 1.48
CA ASP A 190 16.03 -24.38 2.22
C ASP A 190 15.81 -24.61 3.72
N ARG A 191 16.33 -25.73 4.27
CA ARG A 191 16.24 -26.05 5.70
C ARG A 191 17.57 -26.54 6.26
N LEU A 192 17.99 -25.88 7.33
CA LEU A 192 19.09 -26.33 8.18
C LEU A 192 18.50 -27.00 9.43
N GLY A 193 18.71 -28.31 9.54
CA GLY A 193 18.34 -29.05 10.75
C GLY A 193 19.14 -28.57 11.94
N VAL A 194 18.46 -28.35 13.06
CA VAL A 194 19.07 -27.96 14.34
C VAL A 194 18.49 -28.89 15.40
N ALA A 195 19.37 -29.60 16.11
CA ALA A 195 18.97 -30.54 17.15
C ALA A 195 18.15 -29.83 18.24
N ASP A 196 17.13 -30.51 18.73
CA ASP A 196 16.24 -30.05 19.82
C ASP A 196 15.49 -28.73 19.56
N ALA A 197 15.49 -28.24 18.33
CA ALA A 197 14.69 -27.11 17.88
C ALA A 197 13.53 -27.61 17.00
N PRO A 198 12.28 -27.18 17.27
CA PRO A 198 11.16 -27.44 16.36
C PRO A 198 11.40 -26.90 14.94
N VAL A 199 10.61 -27.38 13.97
CA VAL A 199 10.67 -26.88 12.60
C VAL A 199 10.31 -25.38 12.56
N ASP A 200 11.07 -24.63 11.76
CA ASP A 200 10.88 -23.20 11.48
C ASP A 200 10.88 -22.34 12.75
N VAL A 201 11.83 -22.56 13.66
CA VAL A 201 12.02 -21.72 14.87
C VAL A 201 12.67 -20.39 14.52
N ALA A 202 13.65 -20.42 13.62
CA ALA A 202 14.31 -19.22 13.11
C ALA A 202 14.39 -19.27 11.58
N VAL A 203 14.53 -18.10 10.98
CA VAL A 203 14.56 -17.93 9.54
C VAL A 203 15.64 -16.91 9.19
N ILE A 204 16.54 -17.29 8.29
CA ILE A 204 17.54 -16.38 7.70
C ILE A 204 17.03 -15.97 6.33
N ALA A 205 16.69 -14.69 6.19
CA ALA A 205 16.22 -14.13 4.93
C ALA A 205 17.33 -13.31 4.26
N PRO A 206 17.55 -13.47 2.94
CA PRO A 206 18.42 -12.56 2.21
C PRO A 206 17.75 -11.19 2.06
N VAL A 207 18.56 -10.15 2.17
CA VAL A 207 18.18 -8.74 1.97
C VAL A 207 19.22 -8.06 1.07
N ALA A 208 18.91 -6.86 0.59
CA ALA A 208 19.82 -6.13 -0.31
C ALA A 208 21.22 -5.92 0.28
N SER A 209 21.33 -5.80 1.60
CA SER A 209 22.58 -5.57 2.34
C SER A 209 23.27 -6.84 2.83
N GLY A 210 22.73 -8.05 2.56
CA GLY A 210 23.28 -9.31 3.09
C GLY A 210 22.19 -10.25 3.58
N PHE A 211 22.28 -10.70 4.83
CA PHE A 211 21.34 -11.65 5.42
C PHE A 211 20.85 -11.17 6.79
N VAL A 212 19.60 -11.51 7.10
CA VAL A 212 18.97 -11.12 8.37
C VAL A 212 18.33 -12.32 9.03
N LEU A 213 18.57 -12.47 10.33
CA LEU A 213 17.93 -13.46 11.17
C LEU A 213 16.59 -12.92 11.67
N ARG A 214 15.56 -13.76 11.57
CA ARG A 214 14.20 -13.51 12.03
C ARG A 214 13.72 -14.72 12.83
N SER A 215 12.79 -14.50 13.75
CA SER A 215 12.03 -15.61 14.35
C SER A 215 11.03 -16.17 13.32
N GLY A 216 10.76 -17.48 13.37
CA GLY A 216 9.80 -18.13 12.49
C GLY A 216 8.33 -17.85 12.82
N MET A 217 7.40 -18.46 12.09
CA MET A 217 5.96 -18.11 12.10
C MET A 217 5.18 -18.47 13.38
N ALA A 218 5.79 -19.17 14.34
CA ALA A 218 5.14 -19.58 15.60
C ALA A 218 5.89 -19.00 16.81
N ILE A 219 5.93 -17.67 16.88
CA ILE A 219 6.42 -16.89 18.02
C ILE A 219 5.33 -16.89 19.09
N GLY A 220 5.68 -17.20 20.33
CA GLY A 220 4.76 -17.08 21.48
C GLY A 220 4.13 -18.37 22.02
N GLN A 221 4.51 -19.55 21.50
CA GLN A 221 4.24 -20.79 22.23
C GLN A 221 5.19 -20.88 23.44
N ALA A 222 4.62 -20.93 24.64
CA ALA A 222 5.36 -20.89 25.91
C ALA A 222 6.46 -21.96 26.08
N ASN A 223 6.42 -23.03 25.28
CA ASN A 223 7.35 -24.17 25.34
C ASN A 223 8.39 -24.22 24.20
N ARG A 224 8.55 -23.16 23.38
CA ARG A 224 9.55 -23.17 22.30
C ARG A 224 10.89 -22.56 22.73
N PRO A 225 12.02 -23.17 22.37
CA PRO A 225 13.34 -22.61 22.66
C PRO A 225 13.49 -21.21 22.05
N PRO A 226 14.02 -20.23 22.80
CA PRO A 226 14.24 -18.89 22.29
C PRO A 226 15.36 -18.88 21.25
N VAL A 227 15.27 -17.95 20.30
CA VAL A 227 16.38 -17.61 19.40
C VAL A 227 17.20 -16.53 20.10
N MET A 228 18.44 -16.83 20.45
CA MET A 228 19.35 -15.91 21.11
C MET A 228 20.28 -15.28 20.09
N VAL A 229 20.45 -13.97 20.10
CA VAL A 229 21.45 -13.25 19.28
C VAL A 229 22.61 -12.80 20.13
N ALA A 230 23.78 -12.58 19.50
CA ALA A 230 25.05 -12.38 20.19
C ALA A 230 25.31 -13.49 21.23
N ALA A 231 24.95 -14.72 20.88
CA ALA A 231 25.07 -15.88 21.77
C ALA A 231 26.54 -16.07 22.17
N GLN A 232 26.78 -16.61 23.36
CA GLN A 232 28.13 -16.78 23.93
C GLN A 232 28.88 -15.46 24.20
N THR A 233 28.22 -14.31 24.10
CA THR A 233 28.75 -13.01 24.53
C THR A 233 27.97 -12.50 25.74
N PRO A 234 28.52 -11.56 26.54
CA PRO A 234 27.79 -10.92 27.62
C PRO A 234 26.59 -10.06 27.14
N LYS A 235 26.44 -9.86 25.83
CA LYS A 235 25.33 -9.14 25.21
C LYS A 235 24.23 -10.07 24.66
N ALA A 236 24.25 -11.34 25.04
CA ALA A 236 23.27 -12.31 24.58
C ALA A 236 21.85 -11.88 24.95
N GLU A 237 20.98 -11.76 23.95
CA GLU A 237 19.58 -11.36 24.14
C GLU A 237 18.63 -12.22 23.29
N ALA A 238 17.41 -12.41 23.76
CA ALA A 238 16.39 -13.13 22.99
C ALA A 238 15.88 -12.23 21.86
N LEU A 239 15.93 -12.71 20.61
CA LEU A 239 15.50 -11.97 19.42
C LEU A 239 14.04 -11.48 19.53
N ALA A 240 13.19 -12.24 20.21
CA ALA A 240 11.79 -11.90 20.42
C ALA A 240 11.58 -10.65 21.29
N LEU A 241 12.49 -10.39 22.24
CA LEU A 241 12.44 -9.29 23.20
C LEU A 241 13.44 -8.17 22.87
N ARG A 242 14.08 -8.26 21.71
CA ARG A 242 15.10 -7.31 21.29
C ARG A 242 14.51 -5.89 21.18
N PRO A 243 15.11 -4.90 21.88
CA PRO A 243 14.71 -3.52 21.75
C PRO A 243 15.34 -2.85 20.52
N VAL A 244 14.61 -1.94 19.88
CA VAL A 244 15.16 -0.99 18.91
C VAL A 244 15.17 0.42 19.48
N PRO A 245 16.21 1.23 19.20
CA PRO A 245 16.22 2.63 19.58
C PRO A 245 15.19 3.41 18.77
N LEU A 246 14.56 4.40 19.38
CA LEU A 246 13.68 5.35 18.71
C LEU A 246 14.39 6.70 18.57
N ALA A 247 14.45 7.22 17.34
CA ALA A 247 14.97 8.53 17.04
C ALA A 247 13.90 9.42 16.36
N VAL A 248 14.09 10.74 16.44
CA VAL A 248 13.23 11.70 15.73
C VAL A 248 13.30 11.44 14.22
N GLY A 249 12.13 11.35 13.58
CA GLY A 249 11.97 11.04 12.15
C GLY A 249 11.72 9.57 11.85
N ASP A 250 11.89 8.67 12.82
CA ASP A 250 11.56 7.25 12.66
C ASP A 250 10.08 7.07 12.35
N SER A 251 9.77 6.14 11.45
CA SER A 251 8.40 5.75 11.11
C SER A 251 8.11 4.34 11.63
N LEU A 252 6.93 4.16 12.22
CA LEU A 252 6.49 2.91 12.85
C LEU A 252 5.16 2.47 12.26
N ILE A 253 4.97 1.17 12.07
CA ILE A 253 3.66 0.59 11.77
C ILE A 253 3.34 -0.45 12.84
N ILE A 254 2.27 -0.20 13.59
CA ILE A 254 1.81 -1.02 14.71
C ILE A 254 0.32 -1.33 14.49
N GLY A 255 -0.05 -2.61 14.39
CA GLY A 255 -1.44 -2.98 14.12
C GLY A 255 -2.02 -2.29 12.88
N ARG A 256 -1.23 -2.18 11.80
CA ARG A 256 -1.48 -1.40 10.57
C ARG A 256 -1.59 0.12 10.72
N THR A 257 -1.60 0.66 11.93
CA THR A 257 -1.60 2.11 12.18
C THR A 257 -0.19 2.64 11.98
N ALA A 258 -0.05 3.72 11.21
CA ALA A 258 1.24 4.32 10.90
C ALA A 258 1.51 5.53 11.81
N TYR A 259 2.72 5.59 12.36
CA TYR A 259 3.17 6.65 13.25
C TYR A 259 4.51 7.21 12.78
N ARG A 260 4.81 8.45 13.21
CA ARG A 260 6.13 9.06 13.08
C ARG A 260 6.59 9.61 14.42
N VAL A 261 7.82 9.33 14.81
CA VAL A 261 8.44 9.90 16.00
C VAL A 261 8.81 11.36 15.69
N THR A 262 8.19 12.32 16.38
CA THR A 262 8.46 13.75 16.18
C THR A 262 9.35 14.35 17.28
N ARG A 263 9.32 13.76 18.47
CA ARG A 263 10.13 14.20 19.62
C ARG A 263 10.51 13.00 20.49
N THR A 264 11.72 13.01 21.03
CA THR A 264 12.22 11.99 21.97
C THR A 264 12.70 12.59 23.29
N THR A 265 12.73 13.92 23.43
CA THR A 265 13.21 14.59 24.65
C THR A 265 12.35 15.84 24.91
N PRO A 266 11.83 16.05 26.13
CA PRO A 266 11.91 15.20 27.33
C PRO A 266 10.94 13.99 27.31
N VAL A 267 9.96 14.02 26.41
CA VAL A 267 8.91 13.02 26.24
C VAL A 267 9.04 12.37 24.85
N LEU A 268 8.48 11.17 24.70
CA LEU A 268 8.33 10.55 23.39
C LEU A 268 7.00 10.96 22.78
N GLU A 269 7.06 11.60 21.62
CA GLU A 269 5.90 12.08 20.88
C GLU A 269 5.79 11.35 19.55
N LEU A 270 4.62 10.77 19.31
CA LEU A 270 4.28 10.03 18.11
C LEU A 270 3.16 10.77 17.39
N THR A 271 3.41 11.26 16.18
CA THR A 271 2.34 11.74 15.30
C THR A 271 1.70 10.56 14.60
N VAL A 272 0.39 10.46 14.72
CA VAL A 272 -0.41 9.45 14.04
C VAL A 272 -0.64 9.89 12.60
N LEU A 273 -0.26 9.04 11.65
CA LEU A 273 -0.35 9.35 10.22
C LEU A 273 -1.65 8.83 9.62
N THR A 274 -1.93 7.53 9.77
CA THR A 274 -3.04 6.86 9.06
C THR A 274 -3.53 5.61 9.80
N ARG A 275 -4.77 5.18 9.53
CA ARG A 275 -5.39 3.91 10.00
C ARG A 275 -5.63 3.82 11.51
N ALA A 276 -5.65 4.96 12.19
CA ALA A 276 -6.03 5.01 13.59
C ALA A 276 -7.54 4.90 13.78
N GLN A 277 -7.93 4.44 14.97
CA GLN A 277 -9.29 4.42 15.48
C GLN A 277 -9.80 5.85 15.66
N ARG A 278 -11.00 6.10 15.16
CA ARG A 278 -11.76 7.33 15.36
C ARG A 278 -12.66 7.19 16.56
N TRP A 279 -12.91 8.33 17.20
CA TRP A 279 -13.81 8.43 18.33
C TRP A 279 -14.92 9.43 18.03
N LEU A 280 -16.16 9.12 18.41
CA LEU A 280 -17.26 10.08 18.29
C LEU A 280 -17.13 11.14 19.39
N ALA A 281 -17.29 12.42 19.04
CA ALA A 281 -17.07 13.52 19.97
C ALA A 281 -17.99 13.51 21.21
N ASP A 282 -19.17 12.89 21.10
CA ASP A 282 -20.19 12.78 22.15
C ASP A 282 -20.01 11.55 23.06
N LEU A 283 -19.18 10.58 22.66
CA LEU A 283 -18.91 9.40 23.48
C LEU A 283 -17.80 9.66 24.48
N GLU A 284 -17.98 9.14 25.70
CA GLU A 284 -16.97 9.18 26.74
C GLU A 284 -15.69 8.49 26.25
N ARG A 285 -14.55 9.17 26.38
CA ARG A 285 -13.27 8.68 25.87
C ARG A 285 -12.77 7.51 26.74
N PRO A 286 -12.03 6.54 26.17
CA PRO A 286 -11.34 5.55 26.97
C PRO A 286 -10.47 6.26 28.00
N ALA A 287 -10.46 5.77 29.24
CA ALA A 287 -9.57 6.29 30.26
C ALA A 287 -8.12 6.17 29.75
N ALA A 288 -7.45 7.31 29.60
CA ALA A 288 -6.07 7.30 29.15
C ALA A 288 -5.20 6.58 30.20
N LEU A 289 -4.31 5.70 29.74
CA LEU A 289 -3.33 5.11 30.65
C LEU A 289 -2.52 6.24 31.31
N PRO A 290 -2.19 6.14 32.61
CA PRO A 290 -1.34 7.12 33.27
C PRO A 290 -0.02 7.28 32.52
N GLY A 291 0.35 8.52 32.19
CA GLY A 291 1.56 8.84 31.41
C GLY A 291 1.38 8.77 29.89
N VAL A 292 0.18 8.48 29.39
CA VAL A 292 -0.18 8.58 27.96
C VAL A 292 -1.15 9.74 27.78
N ALA A 293 -0.80 10.72 26.95
CA ALA A 293 -1.70 11.79 26.54
C ALA A 293 -1.94 11.72 25.04
N VAL A 294 -3.20 11.73 24.63
CA VAL A 294 -3.59 11.72 23.22
C VAL A 294 -4.25 13.04 22.87
N GLU A 295 -3.68 13.74 21.90
CA GLU A 295 -4.27 14.92 21.29
C GLU A 295 -5.21 14.50 20.17
N TRP A 296 -6.47 14.92 20.28
CA TRP A 296 -7.52 14.57 19.33
C TRP A 296 -7.91 15.80 18.50
N GLN A 297 -8.00 15.63 17.19
CA GLN A 297 -8.40 16.67 16.26
C GLN A 297 -9.67 16.27 15.50
N ALA A 298 -10.42 17.26 14.99
CA ALA A 298 -11.54 16.99 14.10
C ALA A 298 -11.04 16.43 12.76
N MET A 299 -11.84 15.59 12.12
CA MET A 299 -11.53 15.07 10.79
C MET A 299 -11.30 16.20 9.78
N ALA A 300 -10.19 16.12 9.06
CA ALA A 300 -9.82 17.11 8.06
C ALA A 300 -10.52 16.84 6.71
N TRP A 301 -11.52 17.66 6.37
CA TRP A 301 -12.33 17.48 5.16
C TRP A 301 -11.70 18.06 3.89
N LEU A 302 -11.11 19.25 4.00
CA LEU A 302 -10.67 20.05 2.87
C LEU A 302 -9.16 20.23 2.83
N TRP A 303 -8.49 20.43 3.96
CA TRP A 303 -7.07 20.73 3.98
C TRP A 303 -6.33 19.69 4.81
N PRO A 304 -5.24 19.10 4.30
CA PRO A 304 -4.41 18.25 5.13
C PRO A 304 -3.80 19.08 6.27
N PRO A 305 -3.45 18.44 7.39
CA PRO A 305 -2.80 19.12 8.51
C PRO A 305 -1.43 19.68 8.12
N SER A 306 -0.72 19.06 7.16
CA SER A 306 0.58 19.54 6.67
C SER A 306 0.56 19.96 5.21
N ARG A 307 1.20 21.11 4.91
CA ARG A 307 1.41 21.58 3.53
C ARG A 307 2.34 20.68 2.73
N VAL A 308 3.24 19.95 3.41
CA VAL A 308 4.19 19.03 2.77
C VAL A 308 3.48 17.88 2.08
N ASP A 309 2.28 17.51 2.55
CA ASP A 309 1.50 16.41 1.97
C ASP A 309 1.02 16.71 0.53
N TRP A 310 1.04 17.98 0.12
CA TRP A 310 0.74 18.43 -1.25
C TRP A 310 1.91 18.33 -2.22
N ALA A 311 3.13 18.03 -1.76
CA ALA A 311 4.33 18.05 -2.60
C ALA A 311 4.22 17.07 -3.79
N TRP A 312 3.71 15.85 -3.57
CA TRP A 312 3.53 14.86 -4.64
C TRP A 312 2.44 15.25 -5.65
N PRO A 313 1.19 15.58 -5.23
CA PRO A 313 0.16 16.08 -6.15
C PRO A 313 0.62 17.27 -6.98
N MET A 314 1.25 18.27 -6.35
CA MET A 314 1.71 19.46 -7.05
C MET A 314 2.90 19.16 -7.96
N GLY A 315 3.86 18.35 -7.50
CA GLY A 315 5.03 17.97 -8.29
C GLY A 315 4.67 17.21 -9.56
N LEU A 316 3.80 16.19 -9.45
CA LEU A 316 3.32 15.44 -10.62
C LEU A 316 2.43 16.29 -11.52
N GLY A 317 1.64 17.20 -10.95
CA GLY A 317 0.83 18.14 -11.72
C GLY A 317 1.67 19.11 -12.55
N LEU A 318 2.70 19.70 -11.95
CA LEU A 318 3.65 20.58 -12.65
C LEU A 318 4.44 19.82 -13.72
N ALA A 319 4.87 18.59 -13.43
CA ALA A 319 5.54 17.74 -14.41
C ALA A 319 4.64 17.44 -15.62
N GLY A 320 3.38 17.06 -15.38
CA GLY A 320 2.40 16.83 -16.45
C GLY A 320 2.14 18.08 -17.30
N LEU A 321 1.98 19.24 -16.65
CA LEU A 321 1.81 20.51 -17.34
C LEU A 321 3.04 20.89 -18.18
N GLY A 322 4.25 20.68 -17.64
CA GLY A 322 5.51 20.91 -18.34
C GLY A 322 5.68 20.00 -19.56
N VAL A 323 5.35 18.71 -19.44
CA VAL A 323 5.34 17.77 -20.57
C VAL A 323 4.36 18.24 -21.65
N GLY A 324 3.15 18.66 -21.26
CA GLY A 324 2.14 19.14 -22.20
C GLY A 324 2.57 20.40 -22.95
N LEU A 325 3.06 21.43 -22.24
CA LEU A 325 3.41 22.72 -22.83
C LEU A 325 4.75 22.71 -23.56
N VAL A 326 5.78 22.06 -23.00
CA VAL A 326 7.16 22.17 -23.48
C VAL A 326 7.52 21.03 -24.42
N VAL A 327 7.25 19.79 -24.01
CA VAL A 327 7.69 18.59 -24.75
C VAL A 327 6.74 18.30 -25.91
N LEU A 328 5.45 18.21 -25.61
CA LEU A 328 4.42 17.86 -26.58
C LEU A 328 3.87 19.08 -27.33
N ARG A 329 4.14 20.29 -26.82
CA ARG A 329 3.70 21.59 -27.37
C ARG A 329 2.20 21.62 -27.68
N TRP A 330 1.43 20.94 -26.82
CA TRP A 330 -0.02 20.88 -26.91
C TRP A 330 -0.64 22.21 -26.54
N ASP A 331 -1.90 22.39 -26.93
CA ASP A 331 -2.62 23.58 -26.54
C ASP A 331 -2.74 23.69 -25.01
N ARG A 332 -2.81 24.93 -24.49
CA ARG A 332 -2.80 25.21 -23.05
C ARG A 332 -3.80 24.40 -22.24
N TRP A 333 -4.98 24.11 -22.80
CA TRP A 333 -6.02 23.39 -22.07
C TRP A 333 -5.72 21.89 -22.02
N THR A 334 -5.17 21.32 -23.08
CA THR A 334 -4.71 19.93 -23.09
C THR A 334 -3.55 19.75 -22.11
N ALA A 335 -2.62 20.71 -22.05
CA ALA A 335 -1.56 20.68 -21.05
C ALA A 335 -2.08 20.82 -19.62
N VAL A 336 -3.09 21.67 -19.38
CA VAL A 336 -3.78 21.75 -18.08
C VAL A 336 -4.43 20.42 -17.72
N ALA A 337 -5.10 19.75 -18.65
CA ALA A 337 -5.67 18.43 -18.39
C ALA A 337 -4.60 17.39 -18.05
N LEU A 338 -3.45 17.41 -18.74
CA LEU A 338 -2.31 16.54 -18.39
C LEU A 338 -1.75 16.87 -16.99
N GLY A 339 -1.71 18.15 -16.62
CA GLY A 339 -1.38 18.58 -15.27
C GLY A 339 -2.38 18.10 -14.22
N LEU A 340 -3.70 18.24 -14.47
CA LEU A 340 -4.74 17.75 -13.58
C LEU A 340 -4.70 16.22 -13.43
N ALA A 341 -4.37 15.49 -14.50
CA ALA A 341 -4.10 14.06 -14.41
C ALA A 341 -2.92 13.74 -13.50
N GLY A 342 -1.84 14.53 -13.60
CA GLY A 342 -0.67 14.45 -12.71
C GLY A 342 -1.04 14.72 -11.24
N VAL A 343 -1.86 15.74 -10.97
CA VAL A 343 -2.37 16.02 -9.62
C VAL A 343 -3.19 14.85 -9.10
N SER A 344 -4.12 14.31 -9.89
CA SER A 344 -4.91 13.14 -9.52
C SER A 344 -4.04 11.89 -9.24
N LEU A 345 -2.96 11.69 -10.00
CA LEU A 345 -2.01 10.61 -9.74
C LEU A 345 -1.21 10.85 -8.46
N GLY A 346 -0.80 12.08 -8.17
CA GLY A 346 -0.12 12.38 -6.91
C GLY A 346 -1.04 12.29 -5.69
N LEU A 347 -2.33 12.62 -5.85
CA LEU A 347 -3.35 12.33 -4.84
C LEU A 347 -3.44 10.82 -4.59
N TYR A 348 -3.43 10.00 -5.64
CA TYR A 348 -3.44 8.53 -5.52
C TYR A 348 -2.24 8.00 -4.73
N VAL A 349 -1.04 8.52 -4.98
CA VAL A 349 0.18 8.16 -4.25
C VAL A 349 0.08 8.54 -2.77
N ASN A 350 -0.47 9.73 -2.46
CA ASN A 350 -0.65 10.23 -1.09
C ASN A 350 -2.06 9.95 -0.50
N ARG A 351 -2.77 8.93 -1.00
CA ARG A 351 -4.18 8.65 -0.67
C ARG A 351 -4.47 8.36 0.81
N SER A 352 -3.43 8.04 1.57
CA SER A 352 -3.56 7.69 2.99
C SER A 352 -3.54 8.92 3.91
N VAL A 353 -3.09 10.08 3.43
CA VAL A 353 -2.87 11.30 4.25
C VAL A 353 -3.72 12.48 3.78
N LEU A 354 -4.14 12.50 2.50
CA LEU A 354 -4.85 13.64 1.93
C LEU A 354 -6.37 13.59 2.15
N PRO A 355 -7.04 14.76 2.26
CA PRO A 355 -8.48 14.84 2.47
C PRO A 355 -9.31 14.31 1.29
N LEU A 356 -10.39 13.62 1.63
CA LEU A 356 -11.21 12.83 0.69
C LEU A 356 -11.94 13.68 -0.38
N VAL A 357 -12.23 14.94 -0.09
CA VAL A 357 -13.02 15.82 -0.97
C VAL A 357 -12.28 16.13 -2.28
N TRP A 358 -10.96 16.35 -2.25
CA TRP A 358 -10.19 16.69 -3.45
C TRP A 358 -10.21 15.60 -4.52
N PHE A 359 -10.21 14.34 -4.08
CA PHE A 359 -10.29 13.19 -4.98
C PHE A 359 -11.61 13.20 -5.76
N GLY A 360 -12.71 13.43 -5.06
CA GLY A 360 -14.04 13.54 -5.66
C GLY A 360 -14.15 14.73 -6.61
N LEU A 361 -13.65 15.91 -6.22
CA LEU A 361 -13.74 17.13 -7.03
C LEU A 361 -12.99 17.00 -8.37
N LEU A 362 -11.79 16.40 -8.38
CA LEU A 362 -11.03 16.21 -9.63
C LEU A 362 -11.68 15.17 -10.54
N ALA A 363 -12.23 14.08 -9.99
CA ALA A 363 -13.00 13.11 -10.76
C ALA A 363 -14.31 13.70 -11.32
N TRP A 364 -14.97 14.56 -10.54
CA TRP A 364 -16.25 15.14 -10.92
C TRP A 364 -16.13 16.25 -11.96
N SER A 365 -15.10 17.09 -11.84
CA SER A 365 -14.83 18.18 -12.78
C SER A 365 -14.57 17.66 -14.19
N VAL A 366 -13.80 16.57 -14.36
CA VAL A 366 -13.58 15.99 -15.69
C VAL A 366 -14.86 15.43 -16.30
N MET A 367 -15.76 14.85 -15.50
CA MET A 367 -17.06 14.39 -15.98
C MET A 367 -17.92 15.55 -16.50
N GLY A 368 -17.88 16.69 -15.80
CA GLY A 368 -18.55 17.92 -16.26
C GLY A 368 -18.02 18.40 -17.61
N VAL A 369 -16.70 18.39 -17.78
CA VAL A 369 -16.06 18.74 -19.06
C VAL A 369 -16.49 17.77 -20.18
N TRP A 370 -16.53 16.46 -19.92
CA TRP A 370 -17.02 15.48 -20.89
C TRP A 370 -18.49 15.71 -21.30
N LEU A 371 -19.37 16.00 -20.33
CA LEU A 371 -20.78 16.27 -20.60
C LEU A 371 -20.99 17.53 -21.45
N LEU A 372 -20.14 18.54 -21.28
CA LEU A 372 -20.18 19.78 -22.05
C LEU A 372 -19.59 19.64 -23.46
N THR A 373 -18.65 18.72 -23.65
CA THR A 373 -17.89 18.58 -24.91
C THR A 373 -18.52 17.59 -25.89
N VAL A 374 -19.22 16.56 -25.41
CA VAL A 374 -19.89 15.57 -26.25
C VAL A 374 -21.21 16.15 -26.79
N ARG A 375 -21.39 16.14 -28.12
CA ARG A 375 -22.57 16.73 -28.79
C ARG A 375 -23.65 15.74 -29.23
N SER A 376 -23.32 14.45 -29.34
CA SER A 376 -24.28 13.43 -29.74
C SER A 376 -25.27 13.14 -28.60
N CYS A 377 -26.58 13.21 -28.87
CA CYS A 377 -27.61 12.95 -27.87
C CYS A 377 -27.50 11.55 -27.25
N TRP A 378 -27.15 10.53 -28.05
CA TRP A 378 -26.94 9.17 -27.57
C TRP A 378 -25.73 9.07 -26.64
N SER A 379 -24.63 9.69 -27.03
CA SER A 379 -23.42 9.72 -26.23
C SER A 379 -23.61 10.54 -24.95
N GLN A 380 -24.40 11.61 -24.98
CA GLN A 380 -24.75 12.39 -23.80
C GLN A 380 -25.61 11.59 -22.81
N ARG A 381 -26.59 10.81 -23.27
CA ARG A 381 -27.40 9.94 -22.40
C ARG A 381 -26.57 8.83 -21.76
N LEU A 382 -25.70 8.19 -22.54
CA LEU A 382 -24.77 7.19 -22.02
C LEU A 382 -23.82 7.80 -20.98
N LEU A 383 -23.24 8.96 -21.30
CA LEU A 383 -22.33 9.66 -20.40
C LEU A 383 -23.04 10.13 -19.13
N ALA A 384 -24.30 10.57 -19.23
CA ALA A 384 -25.13 10.90 -18.06
C ALA A 384 -25.38 9.67 -17.18
N ALA A 385 -25.70 8.51 -17.76
CA ALA A 385 -25.86 7.26 -17.01
C ALA A 385 -24.53 6.83 -16.34
N LEU A 386 -23.41 6.93 -17.05
CA LEU A 386 -22.08 6.64 -16.49
C LEU A 386 -21.68 7.64 -15.40
N ALA A 387 -22.03 8.92 -15.56
CA ALA A 387 -21.81 9.96 -14.56
C ALA A 387 -22.60 9.67 -13.28
N LEU A 388 -23.85 9.21 -13.40
CA LEU A 388 -24.66 8.78 -12.26
C LEU A 388 -24.08 7.55 -11.58
N LEU A 389 -23.71 6.51 -12.34
CA LEU A 389 -23.11 5.30 -11.78
C LEU A 389 -21.78 5.60 -11.06
N LEU A 390 -20.91 6.39 -11.69
CA LEU A 390 -19.67 6.84 -11.07
C LEU A 390 -19.96 7.69 -9.83
N GLY A 391 -20.88 8.66 -9.94
CA GLY A 391 -21.26 9.53 -8.83
C GLY A 391 -21.81 8.75 -7.63
N VAL A 392 -22.70 7.78 -7.86
CA VAL A 392 -23.22 6.87 -6.83
C VAL A 392 -22.09 6.06 -6.20
N GLY A 393 -21.18 5.51 -7.01
CA GLY A 393 -20.02 4.77 -6.51
C GLY A 393 -19.08 5.63 -5.66
N LEU A 394 -18.82 6.88 -6.08
CA LEU A 394 -18.01 7.84 -5.33
C LEU A 394 -18.68 8.25 -4.01
N ILE A 395 -19.99 8.49 -4.02
CA ILE A 395 -20.76 8.79 -2.81
C ILE A 395 -20.76 7.58 -1.86
N ALA A 396 -20.99 6.37 -2.36
CA ALA A 396 -20.95 5.17 -1.53
C ALA A 396 -19.57 4.97 -0.91
N GLY A 397 -18.50 5.18 -1.68
CA GLY A 397 -17.13 5.16 -1.16
C GLY A 397 -16.86 6.22 -0.10
N LEU A 398 -17.40 7.44 -0.30
CA LEU A 398 -17.34 8.53 0.69
C LEU A 398 -18.12 8.17 1.96
N GLN A 399 -19.33 7.64 1.84
CA GLN A 399 -20.16 7.23 2.98
C GLN A 399 -19.51 6.11 3.78
N LEU A 400 -18.91 5.11 3.13
CA LEU A 400 -18.13 4.06 3.80
C LEU A 400 -16.93 4.65 4.54
N ALA A 401 -16.19 5.57 3.90
CA ALA A 401 -15.04 6.21 4.51
C ALA A 401 -15.38 7.11 5.70
N VAL A 402 -16.52 7.82 5.62
CA VAL A 402 -16.99 8.73 6.66
C VAL A 402 -17.69 7.98 7.78
N GLY A 403 -18.43 6.91 7.49
CA GLY A 403 -19.09 6.09 8.51
C GLY A 403 -18.15 5.15 9.26
N ALA A 404 -16.96 4.87 8.73
CA ALA A 404 -16.02 3.95 9.35
C ALA A 404 -15.34 4.55 10.59
N GLY A 405 -15.28 3.73 11.65
CA GLY A 405 -14.52 4.02 12.87
C GLY A 405 -13.00 3.93 12.71
N GLU A 406 -12.46 3.52 11.56
CA GLU A 406 -11.02 3.55 11.28
C GLU A 406 -10.74 4.56 10.15
N SER A 407 -9.80 5.48 10.37
CA SER A 407 -9.41 6.51 9.39
C SER A 407 -8.87 5.93 8.08
N GLY A 408 -8.43 4.67 8.09
CA GLY A 408 -7.86 3.95 6.96
C GLY A 408 -8.82 3.67 5.80
N TRP A 409 -10.13 3.78 6.00
CA TRP A 409 -11.14 3.50 4.97
C TRP A 409 -11.21 4.57 3.88
N SER A 410 -10.77 5.79 4.18
CA SER A 410 -10.70 6.91 3.21
C SER A 410 -9.88 6.56 1.96
N ARG A 411 -8.85 5.72 2.09
CA ARG A 411 -7.97 5.33 0.99
C ARG A 411 -8.69 4.59 -0.14
N TYR A 412 -9.74 3.83 0.17
CA TYR A 412 -10.42 2.99 -0.82
C TYR A 412 -11.32 3.84 -1.72
N GLY A 413 -12.12 4.74 -1.12
CA GLY A 413 -12.91 5.72 -1.87
C GLY A 413 -12.03 6.73 -2.59
N GLY A 414 -11.04 7.29 -1.88
CA GLY A 414 -10.11 8.29 -2.41
C GLY A 414 -9.26 7.75 -3.55
N GLY A 415 -8.72 6.53 -3.43
CA GLY A 415 -7.91 5.90 -4.48
C GLY A 415 -8.66 5.72 -5.80
N ASN A 416 -9.88 5.20 -5.74
CA ASN A 416 -10.73 5.04 -6.93
C ASN A 416 -11.10 6.37 -7.58
N ALA A 417 -11.43 7.38 -6.77
CA ALA A 417 -11.70 8.74 -7.24
C ALA A 417 -10.47 9.38 -7.89
N ALA A 418 -9.28 9.22 -7.28
CA ALA A 418 -8.01 9.67 -7.83
C ALA A 418 -7.76 9.10 -9.23
N LEU A 419 -7.89 7.78 -9.37
CA LEU A 419 -7.67 7.07 -10.63
C LEU A 419 -8.72 7.47 -11.69
N ALA A 420 -9.98 7.61 -11.30
CA ALA A 420 -11.04 8.09 -12.19
C ALA A 420 -10.73 9.51 -12.71
N GLY A 421 -10.25 10.40 -11.85
CA GLY A 421 -9.77 11.74 -12.23
C GLY A 421 -8.57 11.67 -13.18
N ALA A 422 -7.53 10.90 -12.82
CA ALA A 422 -6.31 10.79 -13.61
C ALA A 422 -6.60 10.26 -15.03
N LEU A 423 -7.33 9.15 -15.14
CA LEU A 423 -7.70 8.54 -16.41
C LEU A 423 -8.67 9.41 -17.20
N GLY A 424 -9.65 10.03 -16.53
CA GLY A 424 -10.62 10.91 -17.18
C GLY A 424 -9.94 12.13 -17.84
N TRP A 425 -8.98 12.74 -17.14
CA TRP A 425 -8.25 13.91 -17.64
C TRP A 425 -7.27 13.52 -18.76
N LEU A 426 -6.58 12.38 -18.64
CA LEU A 426 -5.75 11.83 -19.72
C LEU A 426 -6.58 11.51 -20.98
N ALA A 427 -7.74 10.87 -20.81
CA ALA A 427 -8.63 10.55 -21.91
C ALA A 427 -9.12 11.82 -22.61
N TRP A 428 -9.43 12.88 -21.84
CA TRP A 428 -9.87 14.14 -22.41
C TRP A 428 -8.75 14.84 -23.18
N ALA A 429 -7.53 14.88 -22.62
CA ALA A 429 -6.36 15.42 -23.30
C ALA A 429 -6.09 14.69 -24.62
N GLY A 430 -6.11 13.35 -24.61
CA GLY A 430 -5.95 12.53 -25.81
C GLY A 430 -7.08 12.69 -26.84
N TRP A 431 -8.33 12.87 -26.39
CA TRP A 431 -9.47 13.12 -27.27
C TRP A 431 -9.39 14.46 -27.99
N ARG A 432 -8.91 15.50 -27.29
CA ARG A 432 -8.72 16.84 -27.85
C ARG A 432 -7.60 16.84 -28.89
N GLU A 433 -6.51 16.16 -28.59
CA GLU A 433 -5.39 15.95 -29.51
C GLU A 433 -5.62 14.74 -30.44
N ARG A 434 -6.71 14.81 -31.23
CA ARG A 434 -7.14 13.77 -32.18
C ARG A 434 -6.04 13.29 -33.14
N ARG A 435 -5.01 14.11 -33.38
CA ARG A 435 -3.87 13.78 -34.26
C ARG A 435 -3.07 12.57 -33.75
N LEU A 436 -2.97 12.38 -32.43
CA LEU A 436 -2.30 11.22 -31.86
C LEU A 436 -3.17 9.97 -31.89
N PHE A 437 -4.47 10.08 -31.59
CA PHE A 437 -5.39 8.93 -31.56
C PHE A 437 -5.76 8.38 -32.95
N SER A 438 -5.85 9.24 -33.97
CA SER A 438 -6.17 8.80 -35.35
C SER A 438 -5.02 8.02 -36.01
N ALA A 439 -3.75 8.35 -35.69
CA ALA A 439 -2.58 7.58 -36.10
C ALA A 439 -2.37 6.29 -35.26
N TRP A 440 -3.00 6.21 -34.08
CA TRP A 440 -2.94 5.06 -33.17
C TRP A 440 -3.95 3.95 -33.52
N LEU A 441 -5.08 4.30 -34.13
CA LEU A 441 -6.21 3.39 -34.44
C LEU A 441 -6.00 2.54 -35.72
N ASN A 442 -4.82 1.94 -35.89
CA ASN A 442 -4.66 0.85 -36.86
C ASN A 442 -5.12 -0.48 -36.22
N ALA A 443 -5.93 -1.27 -36.92
CA ALA A 443 -6.53 -2.50 -36.38
C ALA A 443 -5.51 -3.55 -35.91
N GLU A 444 -4.28 -3.55 -36.45
CA GLU A 444 -3.19 -4.40 -35.97
C GLU A 444 -2.52 -3.85 -34.71
N ARG A 445 -2.27 -2.54 -34.66
CA ARG A 445 -1.72 -1.85 -33.48
C ARG A 445 -2.67 -1.97 -32.29
N GLN A 446 -3.98 -1.93 -32.58
CA GLN A 446 -5.07 -2.15 -31.63
C GLN A 446 -5.00 -3.53 -30.93
N ARG A 447 -4.62 -4.60 -31.66
CA ARG A 447 -4.45 -5.94 -31.08
C ARG A 447 -3.21 -6.02 -30.19
N TRP A 448 -2.13 -5.34 -30.59
CA TRP A 448 -0.91 -5.27 -29.78
C TRP A 448 -1.13 -4.47 -28.50
N GLU A 449 -1.87 -3.37 -28.54
CA GLU A 449 -2.23 -2.58 -27.36
C GLU A 449 -3.06 -3.39 -26.36
N LEU A 450 -4.06 -4.14 -26.82
CA LEU A 450 -4.84 -5.07 -25.98
C LEU A 450 -3.96 -6.16 -25.36
N ARG A 451 -3.04 -6.74 -26.14
CA ARG A 451 -2.08 -7.72 -25.64
C ARG A 451 -1.11 -7.11 -24.63
N LEU A 452 -0.68 -5.86 -24.83
CA LEU A 452 0.18 -5.14 -23.90
C LEU A 452 -0.57 -4.77 -22.61
N LEU A 453 -1.82 -4.30 -22.69
CA LEU A 453 -2.66 -4.03 -21.52
C LEU A 453 -2.97 -5.30 -20.73
N GLY A 454 -3.37 -6.38 -21.42
CA GLY A 454 -3.62 -7.67 -20.80
C GLY A 454 -2.35 -8.29 -20.22
N GLY A 455 -1.23 -8.20 -20.95
CA GLY A 455 0.08 -8.64 -20.50
C GLY A 455 0.61 -7.84 -19.31
N ALA A 456 0.41 -6.52 -19.31
CA ALA A 456 0.76 -5.65 -18.19
C ALA A 456 -0.12 -5.93 -16.97
N ALA A 457 -1.43 -6.14 -17.14
CA ALA A 457 -2.32 -6.53 -16.06
C ALA A 457 -1.93 -7.89 -15.46
N LEU A 458 -1.67 -8.89 -16.30
CA LEU A 458 -1.20 -10.20 -15.86
C LEU A 458 0.17 -10.09 -15.18
N GLY A 459 1.08 -9.28 -15.73
CA GLY A 459 2.38 -8.99 -15.13
C GLY A 459 2.26 -8.32 -13.76
N LEU A 460 1.35 -7.35 -13.61
CA LEU A 460 1.06 -6.69 -12.33
C LEU A 460 0.44 -7.66 -11.30
N LEU A 461 -0.44 -8.58 -11.73
CA LEU A 461 -0.95 -9.65 -10.86
C LEU A 461 0.17 -10.61 -10.44
N ILE A 462 1.03 -11.02 -11.37
CA ILE A 462 2.17 -11.89 -11.08
C ILE A 462 3.12 -11.18 -10.11
N LEU A 463 3.43 -9.89 -10.34
CA LEU A 463 4.22 -9.07 -9.43
C LEU A 463 3.58 -8.98 -8.04
N GLN A 464 2.25 -8.84 -7.93
CA GLN A 464 1.55 -8.84 -6.63
C GLN A 464 1.65 -10.20 -5.93
N ILE A 465 1.54 -11.30 -6.68
CA ILE A 465 1.66 -12.65 -6.12
C ILE A 465 3.09 -12.92 -5.64
N LEU A 466 4.09 -12.42 -6.38
CA LEU A 466 5.50 -12.66 -6.09
C LEU A 466 6.07 -11.70 -5.02
N PHE A 467 5.62 -10.45 -5.00
CA PHE A 467 6.24 -9.37 -4.22
C PHE A 467 5.27 -8.55 -3.37
N GLY A 468 3.97 -8.76 -3.52
CA GLY A 468 2.97 -8.04 -2.75
C GLY A 468 2.86 -8.58 -1.32
N ASP A 469 2.66 -7.67 -0.37
CA ASP A 469 2.25 -8.00 0.99
C ASP A 469 0.73 -7.76 1.16
N GLU A 470 0.22 -7.89 2.40
CA GLU A 470 -1.18 -7.62 2.76
C GLU A 470 -1.66 -6.20 2.44
N THR A 471 -0.75 -5.28 2.15
CA THR A 471 -1.01 -3.89 1.78
C THR A 471 -0.70 -3.59 0.31
N GLY A 472 -0.14 -4.54 -0.44
CA GLY A 472 0.25 -4.38 -1.84
C GLY A 472 1.77 -4.31 -2.03
N TRP A 473 2.22 -3.66 -3.08
CA TRP A 473 3.63 -3.32 -3.30
C TRP A 473 3.85 -1.86 -2.89
N ALA A 474 4.52 -1.59 -1.77
CA ALA A 474 4.72 -0.22 -1.24
C ALA A 474 3.41 0.58 -1.07
N GLY A 475 2.32 -0.08 -0.64
CA GLY A 475 0.99 0.54 -0.48
C GLY A 475 0.19 0.72 -1.78
N PHE A 476 0.79 0.37 -2.92
CA PHE A 476 0.12 0.28 -4.21
C PHE A 476 -0.49 -1.12 -4.37
N GLN A 477 -1.80 -1.22 -4.60
CA GLN A 477 -2.49 -2.50 -4.75
C GLN A 477 -2.70 -2.79 -6.25
N PRO A 478 -1.92 -3.71 -6.86
CA PRO A 478 -1.95 -3.95 -8.30
C PRO A 478 -3.30 -4.44 -8.81
N PHE A 479 -4.14 -5.03 -7.95
CA PHE A 479 -5.50 -5.43 -8.32
C PHE A 479 -6.33 -4.23 -8.80
N GLU A 480 -6.10 -3.02 -8.27
CA GLU A 480 -6.84 -1.83 -8.69
C GLU A 480 -6.53 -1.51 -10.17
N LEU A 481 -5.25 -1.54 -10.57
CA LEU A 481 -4.86 -1.35 -11.97
C LEU A 481 -5.32 -2.50 -12.87
N VAL A 482 -5.38 -3.72 -12.34
CA VAL A 482 -5.86 -4.88 -13.09
C VAL A 482 -7.34 -4.77 -13.37
N GLN A 483 -8.14 -4.34 -12.38
CA GLN A 483 -9.56 -4.04 -12.58
C GLN A 483 -9.73 -3.03 -13.71
N TRP A 484 -8.98 -1.93 -13.69
CA TRP A 484 -9.01 -0.94 -14.75
C TRP A 484 -8.53 -1.45 -16.11
N ALA A 485 -7.45 -2.24 -16.15
CA ALA A 485 -6.95 -2.81 -17.39
C ALA A 485 -7.97 -3.78 -18.02
N LEU A 486 -8.65 -4.58 -17.19
CA LEU A 486 -9.75 -5.45 -17.63
C LEU A 486 -10.96 -4.65 -18.11
N THR A 487 -11.35 -3.59 -17.39
CA THR A 487 -12.42 -2.69 -17.82
C THR A 487 -12.09 -2.00 -19.14
N MET A 488 -10.85 -1.52 -19.30
CA MET A 488 -10.37 -0.92 -20.54
C MET A 488 -10.34 -1.94 -21.68
N ALA A 489 -9.82 -3.15 -21.44
CA ALA A 489 -9.81 -4.22 -22.44
C ALA A 489 -11.23 -4.61 -22.89
N ALA A 490 -12.17 -4.73 -21.95
CA ALA A 490 -13.58 -4.99 -22.23
C ALA A 490 -14.22 -3.86 -23.03
N ALA A 491 -14.04 -2.61 -22.59
CA ALA A 491 -14.55 -1.43 -23.30
C ALA A 491 -14.00 -1.35 -24.73
N TYR A 492 -12.72 -1.67 -24.91
CA TYR A 492 -12.04 -1.62 -26.20
C TYR A 492 -12.45 -2.76 -27.14
N ALA A 493 -12.72 -3.96 -26.60
CA ALA A 493 -13.29 -5.07 -27.36
C ALA A 493 -14.75 -4.81 -27.80
N LEU A 494 -15.51 -4.08 -26.98
CA LEU A 494 -16.91 -3.74 -27.27
C LEU A 494 -17.06 -2.53 -28.19
N ALA A 495 -16.09 -1.60 -28.22
CA ALA A 495 -16.18 -0.38 -29.02
C ALA A 495 -16.35 -0.62 -30.55
N PRO A 496 -15.66 -1.58 -31.21
CA PRO A 496 -15.88 -1.92 -32.61
C PRO A 496 -17.26 -2.53 -32.88
N LEU A 497 -17.75 -3.39 -31.96
CA LEU A 497 -19.08 -4.01 -32.05
C LEU A 497 -20.19 -2.96 -31.97
N ALA A 498 -20.02 -1.97 -31.08
CA ALA A 498 -20.91 -0.83 -30.97
C ALA A 498 -20.90 0.04 -32.23
N ARG A 499 -19.73 0.33 -32.83
CA ARG A 499 -19.64 1.10 -34.09
C ARG A 499 -20.31 0.39 -35.27
N ARG A 500 -20.19 -0.94 -35.37
CA ARG A 500 -20.83 -1.72 -36.44
C ARG A 500 -22.35 -1.82 -36.28
N ARG A 501 -22.87 -1.81 -35.06
CA ARG A 501 -24.32 -1.93 -34.76
C ARG A 501 -25.04 -0.59 -34.55
N ALA A 502 -24.31 0.51 -34.37
CA ALA A 502 -24.86 1.86 -34.22
C ALA A 502 -25.83 2.29 -35.35
N PRO A 503 -25.61 1.97 -36.65
CA PRO A 503 -26.57 2.32 -37.70
C PRO A 503 -27.90 1.54 -37.56
N VAL A 504 -27.82 0.27 -37.16
CA VAL A 504 -28.96 -0.64 -37.05
C VAL A 504 -29.86 -0.25 -35.88
N TRP A 505 -29.26 0.06 -34.73
CA TRP A 505 -30.01 0.50 -33.54
C TRP A 505 -30.61 1.91 -33.72
N GLY A 506 -29.87 2.80 -34.40
CA GLY A 506 -30.40 4.11 -34.82
C GLY A 506 -31.63 4.00 -35.72
N SER A 507 -31.61 3.08 -36.71
CA SER A 507 -32.77 2.85 -37.59
C SER A 507 -33.96 2.20 -36.89
N TRP A 508 -33.72 1.29 -35.95
CA TRP A 508 -34.79 0.61 -35.21
C TRP A 508 -35.52 1.56 -34.28
N LEU A 509 -34.78 2.44 -33.59
CA LEU A 509 -35.36 3.44 -32.69
C LEU A 509 -36.01 4.60 -33.43
N TRP A 510 -35.51 4.97 -34.61
CA TRP A 510 -36.19 5.94 -35.48
C TRP A 510 -37.54 5.39 -35.99
N ARG A 511 -37.60 4.09 -36.34
CA ARG A 511 -38.86 3.40 -36.67
C ARG A 511 -39.81 3.28 -35.49
N LEU A 512 -39.31 3.04 -34.28
CA LEU A 512 -40.14 3.05 -33.06
C LEU A 512 -40.68 4.44 -32.72
N ARG A 513 -39.92 5.51 -33.02
CA ARG A 513 -40.38 6.89 -32.85
C ARG A 513 -41.47 7.31 -33.85
N ALA A 514 -41.52 6.65 -35.01
CA ALA A 514 -42.59 6.83 -35.99
C ALA A 514 -43.86 6.02 -35.65
N LEU A 515 -43.82 5.20 -34.60
CA LEU A 515 -44.92 4.33 -34.15
C LEU A 515 -45.55 4.80 -32.82
N ILE A 516 -45.10 5.93 -32.27
CA ILE A 516 -45.72 6.59 -31.12
C ILE A 516 -46.36 7.88 -31.66
N PRO A 517 -47.70 8.00 -31.66
CA PRO A 517 -48.42 9.16 -32.22
C PRO A 517 -48.12 10.47 -31.48
#